data_AF-A0A183ALJ5-F1
#
_entry.id   AF-A0A183ALJ5-F1
#
_cell.length_a   1.000
_cell.length_b   1.000
_cell.length_c   1.000
_cell.angle_alpha   90.00
_cell.angle_beta   90.00
_cell.angle_gamma   90.00
#
_symmetry.space_group_name_H-M   'P 1'
#
loop_
_entity.id
_entity.type
_entity.pdbx_description
1 polymer ?
#
loop_
_entity_poly.entity_id
_entity_poly.type
_entity_poly.pdbx_seq_one_letter_code
_entity_poly.pdbx_strand_id
1 'polypeptide(L)'
;MPRSTRNANYDTRSQSETSTGSRTDTSDRTEASIHAFEEAHLESNLYPELDKLNVVTAFPGSLTYRQLLLQSLPNVPSILMQLVERIDKEVPPLRNLCFGISELSMKDCDRILTTLTTAKNNAQICQQIIDNCKLSQVAQLLQLLFLRLENPPFVATDSFCDSVLQKGYFVHPRLQTRKDATNNMTRATKECLSSLNVYQQATLSYFIERCQRWCQSEVAYTIHRDETASATTIYNEALRFLSRMFADCVIGLPRSYIASRIMMNNLDSLTEIKRGIFTVLIAIISTSVWHSNSIDTLYIPRDLLPPITITSPTPVSEGHGIKPTNLQKIRSFNWL
;
A
#
# COMPACT_ATOMS: atom_id res chain seq x y z
N MET A 1 79.38 0.43 -31.44
CA MET A 1 80.61 -0.08 -30.80
C MET A 1 80.23 -0.87 -29.56
N PRO A 2 80.63 -2.15 -29.44
CA PRO A 2 80.40 -2.99 -28.26
C PRO A 2 81.67 -3.13 -27.39
N ARG A 3 81.50 -3.36 -26.09
CA ARG A 3 82.46 -3.99 -25.13
C ARG A 3 81.67 -4.31 -23.84
N SER A 4 81.19 -5.55 -23.67
CA SER A 4 81.82 -6.71 -23.01
C SER A 4 82.03 -6.58 -21.49
N THR A 5 81.09 -7.20 -20.75
CA THR A 5 81.23 -8.14 -19.60
C THR A 5 82.17 -7.84 -18.43
N ARG A 6 81.61 -7.81 -17.19
CA ARG A 6 82.00 -8.76 -16.11
C ARG A 6 81.01 -8.80 -14.94
N ASN A 7 80.74 -10.03 -14.48
CA ASN A 7 79.93 -10.44 -13.34
C ASN A 7 80.51 -10.04 -11.98
N ALA A 8 79.65 -9.89 -10.98
CA ALA A 8 79.91 -10.32 -9.61
C ALA A 8 78.58 -10.79 -8.95
N ASN A 9 78.50 -12.10 -8.70
CA ASN A 9 77.50 -12.73 -7.84
C ASN A 9 77.77 -12.37 -6.37
N TYR A 10 76.71 -12.15 -5.60
CA TYR A 10 76.68 -12.46 -4.18
C TYR A 10 75.38 -13.20 -3.85
N ASP A 11 75.53 -14.45 -3.42
CA ASP A 11 74.52 -15.29 -2.80
C ASP A 11 74.35 -14.90 -1.32
N THR A 12 73.12 -14.66 -0.89
CA THR A 12 72.69 -14.95 0.50
C THR A 12 71.20 -15.27 0.58
N ARG A 13 70.92 -16.58 0.49
CA ARG A 13 70.03 -17.41 1.32
C ARG A 13 68.87 -16.75 2.10
N SER A 14 67.69 -17.27 1.82
CA SER A 14 66.40 -17.33 2.54
C SER A 14 66.36 -16.93 4.02
N GLN A 15 65.41 -16.06 4.38
CA GLN A 15 64.49 -16.29 5.50
C GLN A 15 63.08 -15.78 5.15
N SER A 16 62.12 -16.68 5.33
CA SER A 16 60.68 -16.47 5.34
C SER A 16 60.26 -15.85 6.67
N GLU A 17 59.66 -14.66 6.66
CA GLU A 17 58.81 -14.21 7.76
C GLU A 17 57.55 -13.53 7.19
N THR A 18 56.43 -14.17 7.53
CA THR A 18 55.07 -13.66 7.50
C THR A 18 54.97 -12.32 8.21
N SER A 19 54.54 -11.27 7.50
CA SER A 19 54.01 -10.07 8.12
C SER A 19 52.67 -9.70 7.49
N THR A 20 51.64 -9.93 8.30
CA THR A 20 50.25 -9.49 8.15
C THR A 20 50.19 -7.97 8.02
N GLY A 21 50.17 -7.48 6.78
CA GLY A 21 49.93 -6.08 6.44
C GLY A 21 48.44 -5.80 6.28
N SER A 22 47.84 -5.31 7.36
CA SER A 22 46.55 -4.63 7.50
C SER A 22 45.87 -4.21 6.17
N ARG A 23 44.83 -4.97 5.78
CA ARG A 23 43.75 -4.44 4.92
C ARG A 23 42.98 -3.44 5.78
N THR A 24 43.11 -2.17 5.47
CA THR A 24 42.22 -1.13 5.99
C THR A 24 40.81 -1.39 5.46
N ASP A 25 39.97 -1.98 6.32
CA ASP A 25 38.51 -1.98 6.22
C ASP A 25 38.01 -0.53 6.26
N THR A 26 37.91 0.09 5.08
CA THR A 26 37.32 1.42 4.92
C THR A 26 35.94 1.38 4.26
N SER A 27 35.43 0.22 3.82
CA SER A 27 34.09 0.13 3.20
C SER A 27 32.96 0.29 4.21
N ASP A 28 33.08 -0.36 5.36
CA ASP A 28 31.98 -0.47 6.33
C ASP A 28 31.72 0.85 7.06
N ARG A 29 32.76 1.67 7.22
CA ARG A 29 32.68 2.96 7.91
C ARG A 29 32.01 4.05 7.06
N THR A 30 32.13 3.96 5.73
CA THR A 30 31.43 4.84 4.78
C THR A 30 29.98 4.45 4.57
N GLU A 31 29.65 3.15 4.51
CA GLU A 31 28.26 2.69 4.40
C GLU A 31 27.45 3.02 5.66
N ALA A 32 28.03 2.80 6.85
CA ALA A 32 27.39 3.20 8.10
C ALA A 32 27.17 4.72 8.21
N SER A 33 28.08 5.52 7.67
CA SER A 33 27.97 6.99 7.66
C SER A 33 26.96 7.51 6.63
N ILE A 34 26.82 6.85 5.48
CA ILE A 34 25.78 7.15 4.48
C ILE A 34 24.41 6.73 5.03
N HIS A 35 24.32 5.56 5.68
CA HIS A 35 23.10 5.10 6.32
C HIS A 35 22.65 6.01 7.46
N ALA A 36 23.55 6.46 8.33
CA ALA A 36 23.20 7.40 9.39
C ALA A 36 22.76 8.78 8.83
N PHE A 37 23.30 9.21 7.69
CA PHE A 37 22.89 10.45 7.01
C PHE A 37 21.54 10.31 6.30
N GLU A 38 21.31 9.18 5.61
CA GLU A 38 20.02 8.82 5.04
C GLU A 38 18.96 8.74 6.14
N GLU A 39 19.23 8.05 7.26
CA GLU A 39 18.34 7.90 8.41
C GLU A 39 17.98 9.26 9.03
N ALA A 40 18.95 10.17 9.20
CA ALA A 40 18.69 11.52 9.71
C ALA A 40 17.86 12.40 8.75
N HIS A 41 17.99 12.25 7.43
CA HIS A 41 17.14 12.96 6.46
C HIS A 41 15.74 12.36 6.37
N LEU A 42 15.67 11.03 6.49
CA LEU A 42 14.45 10.24 6.54
C LEU A 42 13.65 10.47 7.84
N GLU A 43 14.25 10.97 8.93
CA GLU A 43 13.51 11.31 10.16
C GLU A 43 12.77 12.65 10.08
N SER A 44 13.09 13.50 9.11
CA SER A 44 12.41 14.79 8.96
C SER A 44 10.97 14.58 8.43
N ASN A 45 9.97 15.00 9.21
CA ASN A 45 8.58 14.91 8.80
C ASN A 45 8.28 15.97 7.73
N LEU A 46 8.48 15.61 6.46
CA LEU A 46 8.27 16.50 5.31
C LEU A 46 6.80 16.87 5.07
N TYR A 47 5.87 16.17 5.72
CA TYR A 47 4.42 16.33 5.50
C TYR A 47 3.64 16.34 6.83
N PRO A 48 3.90 17.27 7.76
CA PRO A 48 3.30 17.26 9.09
C PRO A 48 1.76 17.43 9.07
N GLU A 49 1.22 17.94 7.97
CA GLU A 49 -0.23 18.08 7.76
C GLU A 49 -0.95 16.73 7.70
N LEU A 50 -0.27 15.67 7.26
CA LEU A 50 -0.85 14.32 7.20
C LEU A 50 -1.05 13.71 8.58
N ASP A 51 -0.24 14.04 9.59
CA ASP A 51 -0.43 13.50 10.95
C ASP A 51 -1.61 14.14 11.69
N LYS A 52 -2.06 15.30 11.22
CA LYS A 52 -3.24 15.98 11.75
C LYS A 52 -4.53 15.48 11.09
N LEU A 53 -4.41 14.65 10.06
CA LEU A 53 -5.56 14.17 9.31
C LEU A 53 -6.18 12.97 10.00
N ASN A 54 -7.33 13.17 10.63
CA ASN A 54 -8.17 12.05 11.06
C ASN A 54 -9.20 11.73 9.97
N VAL A 55 -8.90 10.71 9.15
CA VAL A 55 -9.79 10.32 8.06
C VAL A 55 -10.94 9.49 8.63
N VAL A 56 -12.13 10.10 8.67
CA VAL A 56 -13.35 9.45 9.12
C VAL A 56 -14.48 9.67 8.10
N THR A 57 -15.33 8.66 7.94
CA THR A 57 -16.56 8.75 7.15
C THR A 57 -17.78 8.63 8.06
N ALA A 58 -18.89 9.28 7.70
CA ALA A 58 -20.14 9.12 8.42
C ALA A 58 -20.82 7.76 8.15
N PHE A 59 -20.34 7.00 7.15
CA PHE A 59 -20.99 5.77 6.68
C PHE A 59 -20.02 4.57 6.58
N PRO A 60 -19.28 4.21 7.66
CA PRO A 60 -18.30 3.13 7.61
C PRO A 60 -18.98 1.80 7.28
N GLY A 61 -18.37 1.01 6.39
CA GLY A 61 -18.91 -0.30 5.99
C GLY A 61 -20.27 -0.28 5.28
N SER A 62 -20.72 0.88 4.78
CA SER A 62 -22.01 1.04 4.10
C SER A 62 -22.05 0.46 2.68
N LEU A 63 -20.90 0.18 2.09
CA LEU A 63 -20.76 -0.29 0.71
C LEU A 63 -20.20 -1.72 0.69
N THR A 64 -20.86 -2.60 -0.04
CA THR A 64 -20.25 -3.90 -0.36
C THR A 64 -19.46 -3.82 -1.66
N TYR A 65 -18.41 -4.62 -1.80
CA TYR A 65 -17.63 -4.65 -3.05
C TYR A 65 -18.53 -4.93 -4.25
N ARG A 66 -19.45 -5.89 -4.10
CA ARG A 66 -20.39 -6.31 -5.15
C ARG A 66 -21.34 -5.18 -5.58
N GLN A 67 -21.76 -4.32 -4.65
CA GLN A 67 -22.64 -3.20 -4.99
C GLN A 67 -21.96 -2.19 -5.91
N LEU A 68 -20.64 -2.07 -5.88
CA LEU A 68 -19.91 -1.06 -6.66
C LEU A 68 -19.45 -1.58 -8.03
N LEU A 69 -19.76 -2.83 -8.38
CA LEU A 69 -19.44 -3.41 -9.67
C LEU A 69 -20.55 -3.12 -10.68
N LEU A 70 -20.14 -2.69 -11.88
CA LEU A 70 -21.05 -2.45 -13.02
C LEU A 70 -21.21 -3.64 -13.95
N GLN A 71 -20.20 -4.51 -13.99
CA GLN A 71 -20.11 -5.66 -14.89
C GLN A 71 -19.58 -6.87 -14.12
N SER A 72 -19.64 -8.06 -14.72
CA SER A 72 -19.04 -9.27 -14.15
C SER A 72 -17.50 -9.17 -14.05
N LEU A 73 -16.88 -8.29 -14.85
CA LEU A 73 -15.44 -8.00 -14.86
C LEU A 73 -15.19 -6.54 -15.29
N PRO A 74 -14.09 -5.89 -14.84
CA PRO A 74 -13.11 -6.37 -13.86
C PRO A 74 -13.69 -6.47 -12.44
N ASN A 75 -13.10 -7.30 -11.57
CA ASN A 75 -13.51 -7.48 -10.17
C ASN A 75 -13.14 -6.29 -9.26
N VAL A 76 -12.96 -5.10 -9.84
CA VAL A 76 -12.57 -3.87 -9.17
C VAL A 76 -13.69 -2.83 -9.36
N PRO A 77 -14.12 -2.13 -8.30
CA PRO A 77 -15.13 -1.08 -8.40
C PRO A 77 -14.77 -0.02 -9.45
N SER A 78 -15.72 0.31 -10.33
CA SER A 78 -15.48 1.27 -11.43
C SER A 78 -15.15 2.68 -10.93
N ILE A 79 -15.78 3.11 -9.84
CA ILE A 79 -15.50 4.39 -9.18
C ILE A 79 -14.05 4.40 -8.68
N LEU A 80 -13.56 3.28 -8.12
CA LEU A 80 -12.17 3.18 -7.67
C LEU A 80 -11.21 3.33 -8.84
N MET A 81 -11.47 2.66 -9.95
CA MET A 81 -10.65 2.78 -11.16
C MET A 81 -10.62 4.22 -11.67
N GLN A 82 -11.77 4.89 -11.77
CA GLN A 82 -11.83 6.29 -12.21
C GLN A 82 -11.06 7.25 -11.30
N LEU A 83 -11.16 7.07 -9.97
CA LEU A 83 -10.41 7.88 -9.01
C LEU A 83 -8.90 7.66 -9.14
N VAL A 84 -8.47 6.41 -9.27
CA VAL A 84 -7.05 6.06 -9.44
C VAL A 84 -6.50 6.55 -10.78
N GLU A 85 -7.22 6.37 -11.88
CA GLU A 85 -6.86 6.89 -13.19
C GLU A 85 -6.76 8.42 -13.21
N ARG A 86 -7.60 9.10 -12.44
CA ARG A 86 -7.54 10.55 -12.26
C ARG A 86 -6.27 10.99 -11.51
N ILE A 87 -5.77 10.18 -10.58
CA ILE A 87 -4.49 10.40 -9.89
C ILE A 87 -3.31 10.07 -10.83
N ASP A 88 -3.37 8.96 -11.57
CA ASP A 88 -2.34 8.54 -12.54
C ASP A 88 -2.00 9.65 -13.55
N LYS A 89 -2.99 10.47 -13.94
CA LYS A 89 -2.81 11.56 -14.92
C LYS A 89 -2.07 12.78 -14.39
N GLU A 90 -2.03 12.98 -13.08
CA GLU A 90 -1.50 14.22 -12.47
C GLU A 90 -0.36 13.98 -11.48
N VAL A 91 -0.10 12.74 -11.10
CA VAL A 91 1.12 12.36 -10.39
C VAL A 91 2.18 12.00 -11.43
N PRO A 92 3.41 12.51 -11.31
CA PRO A 92 3.98 13.33 -10.22
C PRO A 92 3.74 14.85 -10.36
N PRO A 93 3.82 15.66 -9.27
CA PRO A 93 4.35 15.31 -7.95
C PRO A 93 3.31 14.82 -6.93
N LEU A 94 3.67 13.78 -6.17
CA LEU A 94 2.84 13.13 -5.14
C LEU A 94 2.28 14.08 -4.08
N ARG A 95 3.05 15.10 -3.67
CA ARG A 95 2.62 16.11 -2.69
C ARG A 95 1.34 16.83 -3.09
N ASN A 96 0.99 16.86 -4.38
CA ASN A 96 -0.26 17.47 -4.83
C ASN A 96 -1.51 16.79 -4.26
N LEU A 97 -1.39 15.52 -3.86
CA LEU A 97 -2.48 14.77 -3.26
C LEU A 97 -2.88 15.34 -1.89
N CYS A 98 -1.97 15.97 -1.15
CA CYS A 98 -2.26 16.47 0.20
C CYS A 98 -2.61 17.96 0.26
N PHE A 99 -2.53 18.71 -0.85
CA PHE A 99 -2.75 20.16 -0.81
C PHE A 99 -4.21 20.55 -0.54
N GLY A 100 -4.42 21.31 0.54
CA GLY A 100 -5.73 21.84 0.91
C GLY A 100 -6.66 20.81 1.56
N ILE A 101 -6.12 19.68 2.01
CA ILE A 101 -6.86 18.71 2.81
C ILE A 101 -7.25 19.37 4.15
N SER A 102 -8.53 19.28 4.49
CA SER A 102 -9.11 19.79 5.73
C SER A 102 -10.33 18.94 6.14
N GLU A 103 -10.75 19.03 7.41
CA GLU A 103 -11.97 18.34 7.87
C GLU A 103 -13.22 18.76 7.08
N LEU A 104 -13.33 20.04 6.71
CA LEU A 104 -14.43 20.56 5.90
C LEU A 104 -14.43 19.90 4.52
N SER A 105 -13.28 19.89 3.84
CA SER A 105 -13.17 19.21 2.54
C SER A 105 -13.48 17.72 2.62
N MET A 106 -13.11 17.04 3.72
CA MET A 106 -13.43 15.62 3.92
C MET A 106 -14.94 15.39 4.03
N LYS A 107 -15.66 16.24 4.77
CA LYS A 107 -17.13 16.18 4.87
C LYS A 107 -17.81 16.42 3.52
N ASP A 108 -17.30 17.35 2.73
CA ASP A 108 -17.83 17.61 1.38
C ASP A 108 -17.53 16.45 0.42
N CYS A 109 -16.33 15.86 0.49
CA CYS A 109 -15.98 14.65 -0.24
C CYS A 109 -16.88 13.47 0.17
N ASP A 110 -17.26 13.34 1.45
CA ASP A 110 -18.19 12.30 1.91
C ASP A 110 -19.58 12.47 1.25
N ARG A 111 -20.04 13.71 1.04
CA ARG A 111 -21.29 14.00 0.29
C ARG A 111 -21.14 13.65 -1.20
N ILE A 112 -20.05 14.09 -1.83
CA ILE A 112 -19.75 13.80 -3.23
C ILE A 112 -19.69 12.28 -3.46
N LEU A 113 -19.07 11.54 -2.55
CA LEU A 113 -18.99 10.08 -2.62
C LEU A 113 -20.37 9.42 -2.57
N THR A 114 -21.30 9.93 -1.77
CA THR A 114 -22.71 9.46 -1.77
C THR A 114 -23.40 9.70 -3.12
N THR A 115 -23.11 10.83 -3.76
CA THR A 115 -23.60 11.10 -5.12
C THR A 115 -22.99 10.13 -6.13
N LEU A 116 -21.67 9.89 -6.06
CA LEU A 116 -20.96 8.93 -6.93
C LEU A 116 -21.50 7.51 -6.79
N THR A 117 -21.73 7.04 -5.56
CA THR A 117 -22.25 5.67 -5.32
C THR A 117 -23.69 5.51 -5.78
N THR A 118 -24.49 6.58 -5.72
CA THR A 118 -25.86 6.60 -6.27
C THR A 118 -25.85 6.62 -7.80
N ALA A 119 -24.95 7.42 -8.39
CA ALA A 119 -24.78 7.56 -9.83
C ALA A 119 -23.94 6.44 -10.46
N LYS A 120 -23.50 5.42 -9.70
CA LYS A 120 -22.53 4.39 -10.11
C LYS A 120 -22.83 3.76 -11.47
N ASN A 121 -24.11 3.59 -11.83
CA ASN A 121 -24.57 2.99 -13.08
C ASN A 121 -24.33 3.87 -14.31
N ASN A 122 -24.02 5.16 -14.12
CA ASN A 122 -23.74 6.11 -15.17
C ASN A 122 -22.28 6.55 -15.11
N ALA A 123 -21.42 5.82 -15.84
CA ALA A 123 -19.98 6.09 -15.86
C ALA A 123 -19.62 7.51 -16.32
N GLN A 124 -20.41 8.10 -17.23
CA GLN A 124 -20.16 9.48 -17.70
C GLN A 124 -20.42 10.52 -16.61
N ILE A 125 -21.50 10.36 -15.84
CA ILE A 125 -21.80 11.26 -14.71
C ILE A 125 -20.72 11.11 -13.63
N CYS A 126 -20.32 9.88 -13.29
CA CYS A 126 -19.25 9.65 -12.33
C CYS A 126 -17.95 10.34 -12.78
N GLN A 127 -17.57 10.18 -14.05
CA GLN A 127 -16.39 10.81 -14.61
C GLN A 127 -16.46 12.34 -14.53
N GLN A 128 -17.58 12.94 -14.91
CA GLN A 128 -17.79 14.39 -14.81
C GLN A 128 -17.66 14.91 -13.37
N ILE A 129 -18.23 14.20 -12.40
CA ILE A 129 -18.12 14.57 -10.98
C ILE A 129 -16.66 14.50 -10.54
N ILE A 130 -15.94 13.43 -10.90
CA ILE A 130 -14.53 13.23 -10.54
C ILE A 130 -13.64 14.29 -11.20
N ASP A 131 -13.86 14.62 -12.48
CA ASP A 131 -13.07 15.61 -13.22
C ASP A 131 -13.23 17.03 -12.66
N ASN A 132 -14.38 17.33 -12.05
CA ASN A 132 -14.62 18.61 -11.37
C ASN A 132 -13.98 18.71 -9.98
N CYS A 133 -13.47 17.60 -9.43
CA CYS A 133 -12.79 17.59 -8.14
C CYS A 133 -11.32 18.00 -8.27
N LYS A 134 -10.79 18.69 -7.26
CA LYS A 134 -9.34 18.89 -7.13
C LYS A 134 -8.65 17.55 -6.85
N LEU A 135 -7.38 17.42 -7.23
CA LEU A 135 -6.62 16.18 -7.01
C LEU A 135 -6.61 15.72 -5.53
N SER A 136 -6.50 16.65 -4.59
CA SER A 136 -6.57 16.32 -3.16
C SER A 136 -7.94 15.82 -2.72
N GLN A 137 -9.02 16.33 -3.32
CA GLN A 137 -10.37 15.81 -3.12
C GLN A 137 -10.52 14.42 -3.72
N VAL A 138 -9.92 14.15 -4.88
CA VAL A 138 -9.89 12.79 -5.47
C VAL A 138 -9.19 11.80 -4.55
N ALA A 139 -8.06 12.20 -3.94
CA ALA A 139 -7.37 11.39 -2.93
C ALA A 139 -8.23 11.14 -1.68
N GLN A 140 -8.93 12.16 -1.18
CA GLN A 140 -9.88 12.03 -0.06
C GLN A 140 -11.07 11.12 -0.41
N LEU A 141 -11.64 11.26 -1.61
CA LEU A 141 -12.72 10.39 -2.10
C LEU A 141 -12.26 8.93 -2.13
N LEU A 142 -11.02 8.67 -2.53
CA LEU A 142 -10.45 7.33 -2.53
C LEU A 142 -10.26 6.78 -1.11
N GLN A 143 -9.76 7.58 -0.17
CA GLN A 143 -9.68 7.19 1.24
C GLN A 143 -11.06 6.87 1.83
N LEU A 144 -12.03 7.75 1.62
CA LEU A 144 -13.41 7.58 2.08
C LEU A 144 -14.07 6.37 1.44
N LEU A 145 -13.82 6.12 0.14
CA LEU A 145 -14.31 4.92 -0.53
C LEU A 145 -13.84 3.67 0.19
N PHE A 146 -12.55 3.56 0.51
CA PHE A 146 -12.02 2.42 1.26
C PHE A 146 -12.63 2.28 2.65
N LEU A 147 -12.82 3.38 3.39
CA LEU A 147 -13.46 3.35 4.71
C LEU A 147 -14.94 2.96 4.67
N ARG A 148 -15.63 3.24 3.57
CA ARG A 148 -17.03 2.84 3.38
C ARG A 148 -17.19 1.38 2.95
N LEU A 149 -16.13 0.69 2.53
CA LEU A 149 -16.21 -0.74 2.19
C LEU A 149 -16.50 -1.57 3.44
N GLU A 150 -17.34 -2.59 3.28
CA GLU A 150 -17.75 -3.51 4.35
C GLU A 150 -16.56 -4.17 5.08
N ASN A 151 -15.46 -4.36 4.36
CA ASN A 151 -14.18 -4.82 4.87
C ASN A 151 -13.06 -4.05 4.16
N PRO A 152 -11.94 -3.75 4.85
CA PRO A 152 -10.80 -3.08 4.24
C PRO A 152 -10.21 -3.96 3.12
N PRO A 153 -9.57 -3.34 2.11
CA PRO A 153 -8.93 -4.07 1.01
C PRO A 153 -7.95 -5.15 1.46
N PHE A 154 -7.19 -4.91 2.52
CA PHE A 154 -6.31 -5.90 3.13
C PHE A 154 -6.67 -6.12 4.59
N VAL A 155 -6.66 -7.37 5.04
CA VAL A 155 -6.76 -7.74 6.45
C VAL A 155 -5.52 -8.55 6.79
N ALA A 156 -4.69 -8.03 7.68
CA ALA A 156 -3.49 -8.73 8.13
C ALA A 156 -3.85 -9.88 9.06
N THR A 157 -3.00 -10.90 9.15
CA THR A 157 -3.07 -11.92 10.22
C THR A 157 -2.24 -11.47 11.42
N ASP A 158 -2.51 -12.05 12.60
CA ASP A 158 -1.71 -11.78 13.82
C ASP A 158 -0.21 -12.03 13.58
N SER A 159 0.11 -13.14 12.89
CA SER A 159 1.49 -13.50 12.51
C SER A 159 2.13 -12.54 11.52
N PHE A 160 1.35 -11.97 10.60
CA PHE A 160 1.83 -10.94 9.67
C PHE A 160 2.17 -9.66 10.44
N CYS A 161 1.28 -9.22 11.34
CA CYS A 161 1.51 -8.05 12.16
C CYS A 161 2.76 -8.20 13.05
N ASP A 162 2.95 -9.34 13.72
CA ASP A 162 4.16 -9.57 14.52
C ASP A 162 5.42 -9.60 13.67
N SER A 163 5.34 -10.16 12.45
CA SER A 163 6.46 -10.19 11.53
C SER A 163 6.90 -8.79 11.11
N VAL A 164 5.96 -7.89 10.82
CA VAL A 164 6.24 -6.49 10.45
C VAL A 164 6.80 -5.71 11.65
N LEU A 165 6.30 -5.96 12.87
CA LEU A 165 6.78 -5.27 14.06
C LEU A 165 8.20 -5.70 14.47
N GLN A 166 8.52 -6.99 14.38
CA GLN A 166 9.80 -7.54 14.85
C GLN A 166 10.99 -7.19 13.97
N LYS A 167 10.76 -6.81 12.71
CA LYS A 167 11.84 -6.47 11.78
C LYS A 167 11.52 -5.09 11.23
N GLY A 168 12.37 -4.11 11.53
CA GLY A 168 12.33 -2.78 10.91
C GLY A 168 12.60 -2.86 9.40
N TYR A 169 11.70 -3.49 8.65
CA TYR A 169 11.85 -3.83 7.23
C TYR A 169 12.09 -2.61 6.34
N PHE A 170 11.85 -1.38 6.85
CA PHE A 170 11.77 -0.17 6.05
C PHE A 170 12.93 0.80 6.08
N VAL A 171 14.07 0.43 6.66
CA VAL A 171 15.21 1.37 6.64
C VAL A 171 15.99 1.30 5.32
N HIS A 172 15.99 0.18 4.56
CA HIS A 172 16.92 0.04 3.42
C HIS A 172 16.40 -0.79 2.23
N PRO A 173 16.01 -0.15 1.11
CA PRO A 173 15.72 -0.83 -0.17
C PRO A 173 16.92 -1.61 -0.73
N ARG A 174 18.14 -1.26 -0.30
CA ARG A 174 19.39 -1.97 -0.64
C ARG A 174 19.66 -3.21 0.24
N LEU A 175 18.90 -3.42 1.33
CA LEU A 175 18.90 -4.68 2.09
C LEU A 175 18.00 -5.75 1.45
N GLN A 176 18.02 -5.86 0.12
CA GLN A 176 17.64 -7.09 -0.60
C GLN A 176 18.55 -8.30 -0.24
N THR A 177 19.45 -8.15 0.73
CA THR A 177 20.44 -9.12 1.22
C THR A 177 19.90 -10.17 2.20
N ARG A 178 18.59 -10.29 2.41
CA ARG A 178 18.01 -11.53 2.99
C ARG A 178 16.84 -12.01 2.13
N LYS A 179 17.16 -12.79 1.09
CA LYS A 179 16.18 -13.56 0.29
C LYS A 179 15.14 -14.24 1.19
N ASP A 180 15.55 -14.75 2.35
CA ASP A 180 14.67 -15.38 3.34
C ASP A 180 13.64 -14.43 3.94
N ALA A 181 13.99 -13.18 4.19
CA ALA A 181 13.08 -12.20 4.77
C ALA A 181 12.00 -11.80 3.75
N THR A 182 12.40 -11.56 2.50
CA THR A 182 11.46 -11.30 1.40
C THR A 182 10.57 -12.51 1.12
N ASN A 183 11.13 -13.73 1.11
CA ASN A 183 10.36 -14.96 0.92
C ASN A 183 9.36 -15.20 2.06
N ASN A 184 9.76 -14.93 3.30
CA ASN A 184 8.87 -15.02 4.46
C ASN A 184 7.72 -14.01 4.37
N MET A 185 8.01 -12.75 4.01
CA MET A 185 6.96 -11.73 3.84
C MET A 185 6.05 -12.06 2.67
N THR A 186 6.62 -12.52 1.55
CA THR A 186 5.86 -13.00 0.39
C THR A 186 4.90 -14.12 0.77
N ARG A 187 5.37 -15.11 1.55
CA ARG A 187 4.54 -16.21 2.03
C ARG A 187 3.43 -15.71 2.97
N ALA A 188 3.77 -14.85 3.91
CA ALA A 188 2.81 -14.30 4.86
C ALA A 188 1.75 -13.42 4.14
N THR A 189 2.14 -12.67 3.11
CA THR A 189 1.19 -11.94 2.25
C THR A 189 0.30 -12.90 1.48
N LYS A 190 0.83 -14.00 0.91
CA LYS A 190 0.00 -15.01 0.24
C LYS A 190 -1.07 -15.59 1.17
N GLU A 191 -0.71 -15.88 2.42
CA GLU A 191 -1.63 -16.36 3.44
C GLU A 191 -2.71 -15.33 3.79
N CYS A 192 -2.33 -14.05 3.90
CA CYS A 192 -3.31 -12.99 4.09
C CYS A 192 -4.26 -12.92 2.88
N LEU A 193 -3.73 -12.89 1.66
CA LEU A 193 -4.52 -12.80 0.42
C LEU A 193 -5.49 -13.98 0.25
N SER A 194 -5.09 -15.21 0.59
CA SER A 194 -5.95 -16.40 0.46
C SER A 194 -7.16 -16.35 1.39
N SER A 195 -7.10 -15.56 2.46
CA SER A 195 -8.24 -15.33 3.37
C SER A 195 -9.21 -14.26 2.87
N LEU A 196 -8.80 -13.43 1.90
CA LEU A 196 -9.61 -12.35 1.35
C LEU A 196 -10.53 -12.86 0.24
N ASN A 197 -11.66 -12.19 0.04
CA ASN A 197 -12.49 -12.46 -1.13
C ASN A 197 -11.85 -11.93 -2.43
N VAL A 198 -12.27 -12.45 -3.57
CA VAL A 198 -11.69 -12.09 -4.89
C VAL A 198 -11.77 -10.59 -5.17
N TYR A 199 -12.84 -9.90 -4.74
CA TYR A 199 -12.99 -8.46 -4.97
C TYR A 199 -12.03 -7.63 -4.11
N GLN A 200 -11.77 -8.05 -2.87
CA GLN A 200 -10.74 -7.47 -2.01
C GLN A 200 -9.35 -7.68 -2.62
N GLN A 201 -9.05 -8.91 -3.06
CA GLN A 201 -7.76 -9.23 -3.70
C GLN A 201 -7.54 -8.38 -4.96
N ALA A 202 -8.55 -8.26 -5.83
CA ALA A 202 -8.46 -7.46 -7.06
C ALA A 202 -8.31 -5.96 -6.74
N THR A 203 -9.11 -5.45 -5.81
CA THR A 203 -9.07 -4.04 -5.38
C THR A 203 -7.71 -3.69 -4.79
N LEU A 204 -7.20 -4.52 -3.88
CA LEU A 204 -5.90 -4.32 -3.27
C LEU A 204 -4.77 -4.40 -4.30
N SER A 205 -4.76 -5.44 -5.14
CA SER A 205 -3.70 -5.63 -6.13
C SER A 205 -3.62 -4.46 -7.10
N TYR A 206 -4.78 -4.02 -7.61
CA TYR A 206 -4.85 -2.84 -8.47
C TYR A 206 -4.31 -1.59 -7.79
N PHE A 207 -4.74 -1.33 -6.54
CA PHE A 207 -4.31 -0.13 -5.83
C PHE A 207 -2.82 -0.15 -5.48
N ILE A 208 -2.30 -1.26 -4.98
CA ILE A 208 -0.89 -1.40 -4.60
C ILE A 208 0.03 -1.30 -5.83
N GLU A 209 -0.36 -1.88 -6.98
CA GLU A 209 0.38 -1.73 -8.24
C GLU A 209 0.48 -0.25 -8.66
N ARG A 210 -0.61 0.52 -8.49
CA ARG A 210 -0.66 1.95 -8.85
C ARG A 210 0.16 2.80 -7.89
N CYS A 211 0.08 2.55 -6.59
CA CYS A 211 0.95 3.16 -5.59
C CYS A 211 2.43 2.96 -5.92
N GLN A 212 2.81 1.75 -6.34
CA GLN A 212 4.19 1.50 -6.74
C GLN A 212 4.62 2.31 -7.97
N ARG A 213 3.75 2.39 -9.00
CA ARG A 213 4.00 3.22 -10.19
C ARG A 213 4.14 4.70 -9.83
N TRP A 214 3.33 5.20 -8.89
CA TRP A 214 3.46 6.58 -8.41
C TRP A 214 4.81 6.84 -7.75
N CYS A 215 5.29 5.93 -6.90
CA CYS A 215 6.62 6.04 -6.32
C CYS A 215 7.73 6.09 -7.39
N GLN A 216 7.65 5.21 -8.39
CA GLN A 216 8.63 5.22 -9.50
C GLN A 216 8.57 6.52 -10.32
N SER A 217 7.36 7.03 -10.56
CA SER A 217 7.16 8.27 -11.32
C SER A 217 7.70 9.48 -10.56
N GLU A 218 7.53 9.53 -9.23
CA GLU A 218 8.10 10.56 -8.37
C GLU A 218 9.64 10.57 -8.41
N VAL A 219 10.25 9.38 -8.38
CA VAL A 219 11.70 9.22 -8.53
C VAL A 219 12.17 9.79 -9.86
N ALA A 220 11.54 9.38 -10.97
CA ALA A 220 11.90 9.86 -12.30
C ALA A 220 11.75 11.39 -12.42
N TYR A 221 10.64 11.94 -11.91
CA TYR A 221 10.38 13.38 -11.91
C TYR A 221 11.39 14.17 -11.10
N THR A 222 11.75 13.68 -9.91
CA THR A 222 12.67 14.40 -9.01
C THR A 222 14.09 14.36 -9.54
N ILE A 223 14.56 13.20 -10.00
CA ILE A 223 15.90 13.06 -10.61
C ILE A 223 16.04 13.93 -11.86
N HIS A 224 14.98 14.04 -12.67
CA HIS A 224 14.99 14.92 -13.84
C HIS A 224 15.16 16.40 -13.47
N ARG A 225 14.74 16.81 -12.26
CA ARG A 225 14.86 18.20 -11.76
C ARG A 225 16.14 18.43 -10.96
N ASP A 226 16.65 17.39 -10.31
CA ASP A 226 17.86 17.38 -9.51
C ASP A 226 18.59 16.04 -9.66
N GLU A 227 19.61 16.03 -10.52
CA GLU A 227 20.41 14.84 -10.81
C GLU A 227 21.22 14.34 -9.60
N THR A 228 21.38 15.16 -8.56
CA THR A 228 22.11 14.79 -7.33
C THR A 228 21.23 14.06 -6.31
N ALA A 229 19.91 14.02 -6.54
CA ALA A 229 18.98 13.40 -5.62
C ALA A 229 19.08 11.86 -5.62
N SER A 230 19.09 11.26 -4.43
CA SER A 230 19.13 9.81 -4.27
C SER A 230 17.78 9.16 -4.63
N ALA A 231 17.78 8.33 -5.67
CA ALA A 231 16.59 7.56 -6.08
C ALA A 231 15.98 6.74 -4.93
N THR A 232 16.84 6.15 -4.09
CA THR A 232 16.45 5.36 -2.92
C THR A 232 15.71 6.22 -1.91
N THR A 233 16.26 7.39 -1.60
CA THR A 233 15.67 8.33 -0.64
C THR A 233 14.32 8.84 -1.14
N ILE A 234 14.23 9.25 -2.41
CA ILE A 234 12.98 9.72 -3.01
C ILE A 234 11.91 8.62 -2.98
N TYR A 235 12.28 7.38 -3.33
CA TYR A 235 11.34 6.25 -3.32
C TYR A 235 10.81 5.95 -1.91
N ASN A 236 11.69 5.97 -0.90
CA ASN A 236 11.30 5.77 0.50
C ASN A 236 10.39 6.90 1.02
N GLU A 237 10.67 8.15 0.63
CA GLU A 237 9.82 9.29 0.98
C GLU A 237 8.44 9.20 0.31
N ALA A 238 8.39 8.81 -0.97
CA ALA A 238 7.14 8.55 -1.67
C ALA A 238 6.33 7.43 -0.98
N LEU A 239 6.99 6.35 -0.58
CA LEU A 239 6.38 5.24 0.17
C LEU A 239 5.78 5.71 1.50
N ARG A 240 6.52 6.50 2.27
CA ARG A 240 6.05 7.06 3.56
C ARG A 240 4.89 8.02 3.38
N PHE A 241 4.95 8.86 2.35
CA PHE A 241 3.85 9.74 2.00
C PHE A 241 2.57 8.94 1.73
N LEU A 242 2.65 7.92 0.88
CA LEU A 242 1.50 7.09 0.54
C LEU A 242 1.01 6.25 1.73
N SER A 243 1.91 5.71 2.55
CA SER A 243 1.51 4.93 3.74
C SER A 243 0.79 5.80 4.76
N ARG A 244 1.26 7.03 5.00
CA ARG A 244 0.56 7.98 5.87
C ARG A 244 -0.81 8.40 5.32
N MET A 245 -0.95 8.45 4.00
CA MET A 245 -2.19 8.85 3.35
C MET A 245 -3.25 7.74 3.30
N PHE A 246 -2.84 6.48 3.10
CA PHE A 246 -3.77 5.40 2.76
C PHE A 246 -3.76 4.19 3.69
N ALA A 247 -2.74 4.00 4.54
CA ALA A 247 -2.63 2.78 5.34
C ALA A 247 -3.85 2.59 6.27
N ASP A 248 -4.36 3.66 6.89
CA ASP A 248 -5.47 3.56 7.82
C ASP A 248 -6.79 3.13 7.19
N CYS A 249 -7.02 3.47 5.92
CA CYS A 249 -8.22 3.07 5.19
C CYS A 249 -8.05 1.74 4.43
N VAL A 250 -6.82 1.36 4.07
CA VAL A 250 -6.54 0.16 3.26
C VAL A 250 -6.27 -1.07 4.12
N ILE A 251 -5.66 -0.91 5.30
CA ILE A 251 -5.17 -1.99 6.15
C ILE A 251 -6.07 -2.20 7.37
N GLY A 252 -6.73 -3.35 7.42
CA GLY A 252 -7.39 -3.87 8.60
C GLY A 252 -6.45 -4.70 9.47
N LEU A 253 -6.59 -4.56 10.79
CA LEU A 253 -5.93 -5.40 11.78
C LEU A 253 -6.94 -6.36 12.42
N PRO A 254 -6.53 -7.59 12.81
CA PRO A 254 -7.39 -8.49 13.56
C PRO A 254 -7.80 -7.91 14.91
N ARG A 255 -9.03 -8.21 15.33
CA ARG A 255 -9.53 -7.80 16.66
C ARG A 255 -8.71 -8.40 17.79
N SER A 256 -8.23 -9.63 17.63
CA SER A 256 -7.32 -10.29 18.57
C SER A 256 -6.04 -9.48 18.74
N TYR A 257 -5.40 -9.07 17.65
CA TYR A 257 -4.21 -8.23 17.66
C TYR A 257 -4.45 -6.87 18.35
N ILE A 258 -5.53 -6.18 17.97
CA ILE A 258 -5.89 -4.86 18.54
C ILE A 258 -6.10 -5.00 20.05
N ALA A 259 -6.90 -5.98 20.49
CA ALA A 259 -7.15 -6.21 21.91
C ALA A 259 -5.85 -6.50 22.68
N SER A 260 -4.96 -7.31 22.12
CA SER A 260 -3.66 -7.61 22.72
C SER A 260 -2.81 -6.34 22.90
N ARG A 261 -2.76 -5.45 21.89
CA ARG A 261 -2.00 -4.19 21.96
C ARG A 261 -2.59 -3.17 22.92
N ILE A 262 -3.91 -3.11 23.02
CA ILE A 262 -4.60 -2.27 24.02
C ILE A 262 -4.24 -2.74 25.44
N MET A 263 -4.25 -4.05 25.69
CA MET A 263 -3.86 -4.60 27.00
C MET A 263 -2.40 -4.31 27.36
N MET A 264 -1.53 -4.17 26.36
CA MET A 264 -0.12 -3.79 26.52
C MET A 264 0.11 -2.27 26.57
N ASN A 265 -0.95 -1.45 26.56
CA ASN A 265 -0.92 0.02 26.57
C ASN A 265 -0.06 0.64 25.44
N ASN A 266 -0.14 0.07 24.23
CA ASN A 266 0.69 0.49 23.10
C ASN A 266 -0.16 0.87 21.88
N LEU A 267 -1.04 1.87 22.03
CA LEU A 267 -1.97 2.30 20.98
C LEU A 267 -1.28 2.97 19.80
N ASP A 268 -0.22 3.75 20.04
CA ASP A 268 0.55 4.43 18.98
C ASP A 268 1.19 3.42 18.00
N SER A 269 1.39 2.17 18.44
CA SER A 269 1.88 1.10 17.57
C SER A 269 0.89 0.65 16.48
N LEU A 270 -0.41 0.93 16.61
CA LEU A 270 -1.43 0.41 15.67
C LEU A 270 -1.43 1.16 14.33
N THR A 271 -1.18 2.47 14.33
CA THR A 271 -1.05 3.24 13.09
C THR A 271 0.28 2.91 12.41
N GLU A 272 1.36 2.83 13.18
CA GLU A 272 2.68 2.46 12.66
C GLU A 272 2.70 1.05 12.08
N ILE A 273 2.01 0.08 12.69
CA ILE A 273 1.95 -1.26 12.12
C ILE A 273 1.19 -1.28 10.79
N LYS A 274 0.09 -0.52 10.65
CA LYS A 274 -0.62 -0.40 9.37
C LYS A 274 0.26 0.23 8.30
N ARG A 275 0.99 1.30 8.64
CA ARG A 275 1.95 1.96 7.73
C ARG A 275 3.06 1.00 7.31
N GLY A 276 3.61 0.24 8.25
CA GLY A 276 4.59 -0.81 7.99
C GLY A 276 4.06 -1.89 7.05
N ILE A 277 2.86 -2.42 7.33
CA ILE A 277 2.18 -3.40 6.48
C ILE A 277 2.00 -2.86 5.06
N PHE A 278 1.44 -1.65 4.93
CA PHE A 278 1.20 -1.01 3.64
C PHE A 278 2.49 -0.90 2.83
N THR A 279 3.57 -0.49 3.50
CA THR A 279 4.87 -0.36 2.85
C THR A 279 5.43 -1.72 2.44
N VAL A 280 5.24 -2.79 3.25
CA VAL A 280 5.61 -4.18 2.85
C VAL A 280 4.91 -4.56 1.56
N LEU A 281 3.61 -4.33 1.46
CA LEU A 281 2.83 -4.72 0.28
C LEU A 281 3.39 -4.09 -1.00
N ILE A 282 3.76 -2.81 -0.96
CA ILE A 282 4.39 -2.13 -2.12
C ILE A 282 5.81 -2.66 -2.36
N ALA A 283 6.61 -2.86 -1.32
CA ALA A 283 7.99 -3.32 -1.45
C ALA A 283 8.11 -4.71 -2.10
N ILE A 284 7.11 -5.59 -1.91
CA ILE A 284 7.09 -6.92 -2.49
C ILE A 284 6.31 -6.98 -3.83
N ILE A 285 6.03 -5.84 -4.48
CA ILE A 285 5.26 -5.81 -5.75
C ILE A 285 5.89 -6.67 -6.84
N SER A 286 7.22 -6.75 -6.86
CA SER A 286 7.99 -7.49 -7.88
C SER A 286 7.96 -9.01 -7.67
N THR A 287 7.29 -9.49 -6.63
CA THR A 287 7.13 -10.92 -6.36
C THR A 287 5.99 -11.50 -7.18
N SER A 288 6.03 -12.81 -7.42
CA SER A 288 5.00 -13.50 -8.20
C SER A 288 3.58 -13.40 -7.61
N VAL A 289 3.46 -12.97 -6.35
CA VAL A 289 2.19 -12.82 -5.63
C VAL A 289 1.22 -11.93 -6.40
N TRP A 290 1.70 -10.78 -6.85
CA TRP A 290 0.83 -9.78 -7.46
C TRP A 290 0.51 -10.10 -8.91
N HIS A 291 1.43 -10.76 -9.62
CA HIS A 291 1.14 -11.30 -10.95
C HIS A 291 0.03 -12.35 -10.93
N SER A 292 -0.01 -13.21 -9.90
CA SER A 292 -1.09 -14.19 -9.75
C SER A 292 -2.43 -13.57 -9.33
N ASN A 293 -2.41 -12.38 -8.71
CA ASN A 293 -3.60 -11.67 -8.22
C ASN A 293 -3.93 -10.41 -9.03
N SER A 294 -3.38 -10.28 -10.24
CA SER A 294 -3.64 -9.13 -11.11
C SER A 294 -5.11 -9.09 -11.55
N ILE A 295 -5.56 -7.90 -11.97
CA ILE A 295 -6.91 -7.73 -12.54
C ILE A 295 -7.18 -8.72 -13.68
N ASP A 296 -6.15 -9.02 -14.49
CA ASP A 296 -6.27 -9.88 -15.66
C ASP A 296 -6.36 -11.36 -15.30
N THR A 297 -5.89 -11.77 -14.12
CA THR A 297 -5.82 -13.17 -13.69
C THR A 297 -6.94 -13.57 -12.73
N LEU A 298 -7.50 -12.61 -11.97
CA LEU A 298 -8.63 -12.85 -11.06
C LEU A 298 -9.95 -12.93 -11.83
N TYR A 299 -10.13 -14.01 -12.60
CA TYR A 299 -11.38 -14.34 -13.29
C TYR A 299 -12.32 -15.11 -12.35
N ILE A 300 -13.56 -14.62 -12.18
CA ILE A 300 -14.65 -15.40 -11.59
C ILE A 300 -15.43 -16.00 -12.76
N PRO A 301 -15.45 -17.34 -12.94
CA PRO A 301 -16.30 -17.97 -13.94
C PRO A 301 -17.77 -17.59 -13.71
N ARG A 302 -18.44 -17.16 -14.77
CA ARG A 302 -19.87 -16.77 -14.76
C ARG A 302 -20.78 -17.83 -14.14
N ASP A 303 -20.36 -19.10 -14.17
CA ASP A 303 -21.12 -20.26 -13.69
C ASP A 303 -21.21 -20.38 -12.16
N LEU A 304 -20.45 -19.57 -11.40
CA LEU A 304 -20.51 -19.49 -9.93
C LEU A 304 -21.31 -18.29 -9.42
N LEU A 305 -21.88 -17.47 -10.31
CA LEU A 305 -22.80 -16.41 -9.94
C LEU A 305 -24.21 -17.02 -9.85
N PRO A 306 -24.93 -16.88 -8.72
CA PRO A 306 -26.32 -17.32 -8.66
C PRO A 306 -27.10 -16.63 -9.79
N PRO A 307 -27.99 -17.33 -10.50
CA PRO A 307 -28.72 -16.76 -11.62
C PRO A 307 -29.44 -15.51 -11.15
N ILE A 308 -29.21 -14.40 -11.85
CA ILE A 308 -30.01 -13.19 -11.71
C ILE A 308 -31.38 -13.55 -12.24
N THR A 309 -32.28 -13.99 -11.36
CA THR A 309 -33.70 -14.08 -11.66
C THR A 309 -34.18 -12.66 -11.89
N ILE A 310 -34.28 -12.29 -13.16
CA ILE A 310 -35.10 -11.16 -13.59
C ILE A 310 -36.55 -11.59 -13.31
N THR A 311 -37.02 -11.34 -12.09
CA THR A 311 -38.45 -11.41 -11.78
C THR A 311 -39.11 -10.21 -12.43
N SER A 312 -39.57 -10.39 -13.66
CA SER A 312 -40.63 -9.58 -14.24
C SER A 312 -41.84 -9.60 -13.29
N PRO A 313 -42.44 -8.44 -12.96
CA PRO A 313 -43.58 -8.40 -12.05
C PRO A 313 -44.83 -8.87 -12.79
N THR A 314 -45.33 -10.06 -12.44
CA THR A 314 -46.71 -10.48 -12.71
C THR A 314 -47.54 -10.25 -11.44
N PRO A 315 -48.76 -9.70 -11.54
CA PRO A 315 -49.49 -9.25 -10.36
C PRO A 315 -50.42 -10.33 -9.76
N VAL A 316 -50.74 -10.09 -8.48
CA VAL A 316 -51.88 -10.58 -7.68
C VAL A 316 -51.80 -12.01 -7.09
N SER A 317 -51.73 -12.14 -5.76
CA SER A 317 -52.92 -12.44 -4.93
C SER A 317 -52.59 -12.59 -3.44
N GLU A 318 -53.56 -12.17 -2.62
CA GLU A 318 -53.58 -12.17 -1.16
C GLU A 318 -53.46 -13.57 -0.52
N GLY A 319 -52.83 -13.66 0.67
CA GLY A 319 -52.85 -14.87 1.49
C GLY A 319 -51.97 -14.77 2.74
N HIS A 320 -52.61 -14.84 3.90
CA HIS A 320 -52.08 -14.70 5.26
C HIS A 320 -50.79 -15.44 5.64
N GLY A 321 -50.01 -14.80 6.52
CA GLY A 321 -49.72 -15.40 7.83
C GLY A 321 -48.25 -15.69 8.17
N ILE A 322 -47.86 -15.19 9.35
CA ILE A 322 -46.80 -15.66 10.26
C ILE A 322 -45.41 -14.99 10.10
N LYS A 323 -45.17 -14.02 10.99
CA LYS A 323 -43.82 -13.64 11.46
C LYS A 323 -43.18 -14.83 12.19
N PRO A 324 -41.85 -14.93 12.17
CA PRO A 324 -41.17 -14.57 13.40
C PRO A 324 -40.01 -13.60 13.18
N THR A 325 -39.98 -12.64 14.10
CA THR A 325 -38.85 -11.84 14.57
C THR A 325 -37.51 -12.55 14.44
N ASN A 326 -36.62 -12.00 13.59
CA ASN A 326 -35.18 -12.17 13.75
C ASN A 326 -34.59 -10.86 14.23
N LEU A 327 -34.18 -10.88 15.49
CA LEU A 327 -33.38 -9.87 16.16
C LEU A 327 -32.16 -9.55 15.28
N GLN A 328 -32.15 -8.36 14.71
CA GLN A 328 -30.94 -7.76 14.16
C GLN A 328 -29.93 -7.68 15.31
N LYS A 329 -28.95 -8.59 15.31
CA LYS A 329 -27.72 -8.42 16.07
C LYS A 329 -27.07 -7.13 15.57
N ILE A 330 -27.26 -6.06 16.35
CA ILE A 330 -26.51 -4.83 16.26
C ILE A 330 -25.03 -5.22 16.39
N ARG A 331 -24.33 -5.28 15.26
CA ARG A 331 -22.86 -5.36 15.25
C ARG A 331 -22.37 -3.97 15.60
N SER A 332 -21.99 -3.79 16.86
CA SER A 332 -21.20 -2.63 17.26
C SER A 332 -19.87 -2.66 16.49
N PHE A 333 -19.67 -1.64 15.66
CA PHE A 333 -18.46 -1.42 14.87
C PHE A 333 -17.64 -0.32 15.54
N ASN A 334 -16.42 -0.66 15.95
CA ASN A 334 -15.37 0.31 16.28
C ASN A 334 -14.17 -0.04 15.40
N TRP A 335 -13.77 0.89 14.52
CA TRP A 335 -12.50 0.87 13.82
C TRP A 335 -11.50 1.76 14.57
N LEU A 336 -11.14 1.33 15.78
CA LEU A 336 -9.96 1.82 16.49
C LEU A 336 -8.92 0.70 16.49
#